data_AF-A0A366KZK7-F1
#
_entry.id   AF-A0A366KZK7-F1
#
_cell.length_a   1.000
_cell.length_b   1.000
_cell.length_c   1.000
_cell.angle_alpha   90.00
_cell.angle_beta   90.00
_cell.angle_gamma   90.00
#
_symmetry.space_group_name_H-M   'P 1'
#
loop_
_entity.id
_entity.type
_entity.pdbx_description
1 polymer ?
#
loop_
_entity_poly.entity_id
_entity_poly.type
_entity_poly.pdbx_seq_one_letter_code
_entity_poly.pdbx_strand_id
1 'polypeptide(L)'
;MATDLEYINLFNSCTISPLKSAEINRIIDDKILNNKSRYQAVRNKLLNLTEYTYRSTCFVEEPDADLLKKNPKMANNFFNRSFSDIGLFPDSAGIPWYFIACVHYRESNSDFTKHLHNGDPLSGFTRQHPANRPKINHGPPFTFEESAVDALKLRGLDKETVWSLPKVLLRLEQYNGVAKAYQNNNINSPYLWGGSNLYTKGGFPRDHVFSLDYVNKQIGTAVILKAMENRGIINIPRQ
;
A
#
# COMPACT_ATOMS: atom_id res chain seq x y z
N MET A 1 -17.29 -4.07 -11.10
CA MET A 1 -16.48 -3.12 -10.28
C MET A 1 -16.80 -1.74 -10.80
N ALA A 2 -16.58 -0.70 -10.00
CA ALA A 2 -16.74 0.67 -10.48
C ALA A 2 -15.73 0.96 -11.62
N THR A 3 -16.12 1.82 -12.53
CA THR A 3 -15.27 2.43 -13.55
C THR A 3 -14.35 3.47 -12.91
N ASP A 4 -13.31 3.89 -13.64
CA ASP A 4 -12.37 4.89 -13.13
C ASP A 4 -13.05 6.21 -12.77
N LEU A 5 -13.99 6.67 -13.61
CA LEU A 5 -14.76 7.88 -13.35
C LEU A 5 -15.68 7.73 -12.12
N GLU A 6 -16.31 6.57 -11.94
CA GLU A 6 -17.13 6.29 -10.76
C GLU A 6 -16.29 6.32 -9.47
N TYR A 7 -15.09 5.71 -9.47
CA TYR A 7 -14.19 5.78 -8.32
C TYR A 7 -13.79 7.22 -7.97
N ILE A 8 -13.47 8.04 -8.98
CA ILE A 8 -13.15 9.46 -8.78
C ILE A 8 -14.35 10.21 -8.18
N ASN A 9 -15.54 10.03 -8.74
CA ASN A 9 -16.76 10.70 -8.29
C ASN A 9 -17.13 10.30 -6.86
N LEU A 10 -17.06 9.01 -6.54
CA LEU A 10 -17.27 8.51 -5.18
C LEU A 10 -16.25 9.12 -4.22
N PHE A 11 -14.97 9.12 -4.56
CA PHE A 11 -13.95 9.66 -3.66
C PHE A 11 -14.07 11.18 -3.44
N ASN A 12 -14.45 11.92 -4.48
CA ASN A 12 -14.65 13.36 -4.39
C ASN A 12 -15.91 13.72 -3.57
N SER A 13 -16.99 12.94 -3.71
CA SER A 13 -18.24 13.12 -2.94
C SER A 13 -18.22 12.49 -1.53
N CYS A 14 -17.16 11.74 -1.20
CA CYS A 14 -16.99 11.09 0.10
C CYS A 14 -16.84 12.12 1.23
N THR A 15 -17.81 12.12 2.13
CA THR A 15 -17.82 12.88 3.37
C THR A 15 -17.64 11.93 4.55
N ILE A 16 -16.58 12.13 5.32
CA ILE A 16 -16.25 11.32 6.50
C ILE A 16 -17.28 11.59 7.59
N SER A 17 -17.81 10.53 8.22
CA SER A 17 -18.72 10.68 9.35
C SER A 17 -18.01 11.36 10.53
N PRO A 18 -18.54 12.47 11.08
CA PRO A 18 -17.93 13.14 12.24
C PRO A 18 -17.77 12.21 13.45
N LEU A 19 -18.67 11.24 13.61
CA LEU A 19 -18.63 10.23 14.67
C LEU A 19 -17.42 9.28 14.55
N LYS A 20 -16.82 9.18 13.36
CA LYS A 20 -15.68 8.31 13.07
C LYS A 20 -14.35 9.05 13.02
N SER A 21 -14.34 10.38 12.97
CA SER A 21 -13.11 11.17 12.82
C SER A 21 -12.04 10.87 13.88
N ALA A 22 -12.43 10.72 15.15
CA ALA A 22 -11.48 10.41 16.23
C ALA A 22 -10.88 9.00 16.12
N GLU A 23 -11.63 8.02 15.61
CA GLU A 23 -11.12 6.67 15.32
C GLU A 23 -10.16 6.71 14.12
N ILE A 24 -10.54 7.42 13.05
CA ILE A 24 -9.75 7.56 11.83
C ILE A 24 -8.42 8.24 12.11
N ASN A 25 -8.41 9.33 12.88
CA ASN A 25 -7.18 10.05 13.20
C ASN A 25 -6.22 9.17 14.00
N ARG A 26 -6.70 8.40 14.99
CA ARG A 26 -5.86 7.44 15.71
C ARG A 26 -5.28 6.35 14.81
N ILE A 27 -6.07 5.82 13.87
CA ILE A 27 -5.55 4.85 12.88
C ILE A 27 -4.43 5.48 12.06
N ILE A 28 -4.62 6.72 11.60
CA ILE A 28 -3.62 7.42 10.80
C ILE A 28 -2.36 7.68 11.62
N ASP A 29 -2.49 8.33 12.78
CA ASP A 29 -1.37 8.83 13.55
C ASP A 29 -0.58 7.68 14.21
N ASP A 30 -1.27 6.82 14.96
CA ASP A 30 -0.63 5.82 15.81
C ASP A 30 -0.13 4.60 15.01
N LYS A 31 -0.80 4.27 13.90
CA LYS A 31 -0.51 3.05 13.12
C LYS A 31 0.16 3.35 11.80
N ILE A 32 -0.42 4.23 10.99
CA ILE A 32 0.04 4.46 9.61
C ILE A 32 1.30 5.35 9.61
N LEU A 33 1.21 6.55 10.19
CA LEU A 33 2.29 7.53 10.15
C LEU A 33 3.46 7.12 11.05
N ASN A 34 3.17 6.60 12.25
CA ASN A 34 4.19 6.07 13.15
C ASN A 34 5.05 4.96 12.51
N ASN A 35 4.52 4.25 11.51
CA ASN A 35 5.25 3.20 10.78
C ASN A 35 5.49 3.55 9.29
N LYS A 36 5.39 4.82 8.91
CA LYS A 36 5.57 5.26 7.51
C LYS A 36 6.88 4.77 6.89
N SER A 37 7.98 4.84 7.65
CA SER A 37 9.31 4.41 7.22
C SER A 37 9.35 2.93 6.84
N ARG A 38 8.60 2.06 7.52
CA ARG A 38 8.51 0.63 7.22
C ARG A 38 7.80 0.38 5.88
N TYR A 39 6.70 1.08 5.63
CA TYR A 39 6.00 1.00 4.35
C TYR A 39 6.85 1.54 3.19
N GLN A 40 7.62 2.61 3.42
CA GLN A 40 8.59 3.12 2.47
C GLN A 40 9.72 2.10 2.22
N ALA A 41 10.18 1.37 3.24
CA ALA A 41 11.18 0.32 3.07
C ALA A 41 10.69 -0.81 2.16
N VAL A 42 9.42 -1.24 2.30
CA VAL A 42 8.80 -2.22 1.38
C VAL A 42 8.77 -1.70 -0.05
N ARG A 43 8.27 -0.47 -0.24
CA ARG A 43 8.26 0.20 -1.56
C ARG A 43 9.65 0.22 -2.18
N ASN A 44 10.66 0.64 -1.44
CA ASN A 44 12.02 0.79 -1.94
C ASN A 44 12.63 -0.55 -2.35
N LYS A 45 12.32 -1.64 -1.62
CA LYS A 45 12.72 -3.01 -2.00
C LYS A 45 12.07 -3.47 -3.31
N LEU A 46 10.85 -3.02 -3.61
CA LEU A 46 10.14 -3.37 -4.84
C LEU A 46 10.60 -2.57 -6.05
N LEU A 47 11.09 -1.35 -5.84
CA LEU A 47 11.59 -0.49 -6.91
C LEU A 47 12.90 -0.99 -7.56
N ASN A 48 13.51 -2.07 -7.06
CA ASN A 48 14.84 -2.56 -7.45
C ASN A 48 15.84 -1.41 -7.52
N LEU A 49 16.49 -1.07 -6.40
CA LEU A 49 17.49 0.01 -6.32
C LEU A 49 18.50 0.00 -7.50
N THR A 50 18.80 -1.17 -8.10
CA THR A 50 19.68 -1.36 -9.26
C THR A 50 19.08 -0.99 -10.62
N GLU A 51 17.78 -1.18 -10.86
CA GLU A 51 17.14 -0.92 -12.16
C GLU A 51 16.85 0.57 -12.38
N TYR A 52 16.55 1.29 -11.29
CA TYR A 52 16.39 2.75 -11.34
C TYR A 52 17.71 3.48 -11.54
N THR A 53 18.82 2.99 -10.95
CA THR A 53 20.15 3.53 -11.27
C THR A 53 20.39 3.47 -12.78
N TYR A 54 20.05 2.36 -13.43
CA TYR A 54 20.23 2.18 -14.88
C TYR A 54 19.34 3.09 -15.74
N ARG A 55 18.09 3.32 -15.33
CA ARG A 55 17.17 4.23 -16.04
C ARG A 55 17.54 5.71 -15.88
N SER A 56 18.12 6.10 -14.74
CA SER A 56 18.56 7.47 -14.50
C SER A 56 19.98 7.75 -15.02
N THR A 57 20.85 6.74 -15.13
CA THR A 57 22.17 6.90 -15.77
C THR A 57 22.09 7.04 -17.29
N CYS A 58 20.97 6.71 -17.93
CA CYS A 58 20.78 7.02 -19.36
C CYS A 58 20.69 8.54 -19.67
N PHE A 59 20.80 9.43 -18.67
CA PHE A 59 20.86 10.88 -18.86
C PHE A 59 22.09 11.55 -18.22
N VAL A 60 23.08 10.77 -17.79
CA VAL A 60 24.38 11.30 -17.37
C VAL A 60 25.42 10.55 -18.18
N GLU A 61 26.04 11.22 -19.15
CA GLU A 61 27.24 10.68 -19.77
C GLU A 61 28.20 10.29 -18.64
N GLU A 62 28.64 9.03 -18.63
CA GLU A 62 29.60 8.58 -17.64
C GLU A 62 30.83 9.49 -17.71
N PRO A 63 31.33 10.03 -16.58
CA PRO A 63 32.52 10.85 -16.61
C PRO A 63 33.70 9.98 -17.08
N ASP A 64 34.44 10.53 -18.04
CA ASP A 64 35.56 9.87 -18.69
C ASP A 64 36.46 9.11 -17.69
N ALA A 65 36.71 7.83 -17.97
CA ALA A 65 37.48 6.93 -17.10
C ALA A 65 38.89 7.45 -16.79
N ASP A 66 39.41 8.35 -17.63
CA ASP A 66 40.71 8.99 -17.45
C ASP A 66 40.71 10.11 -16.38
N LEU A 67 39.55 10.73 -16.08
CA LEU A 67 39.38 11.71 -15.01
C LEU A 67 39.31 11.07 -13.62
N LEU A 68 38.67 9.90 -13.51
CA LEU A 68 38.56 9.14 -12.26
C LEU A 68 39.91 8.59 -11.78
N LYS A 69 40.80 8.21 -12.71
CA LYS A 69 42.17 7.79 -12.40
C LYS A 69 43.04 8.94 -11.88
N LYS A 70 42.76 10.17 -12.29
CA LYS A 70 43.55 11.36 -11.90
C LYS A 70 43.13 11.95 -10.55
N ASN A 71 41.93 11.63 -10.03
CA ASN A 71 41.43 12.15 -8.75
C ASN A 71 40.77 11.06 -7.86
N PRO A 72 41.57 10.21 -7.18
CA PRO A 72 41.06 9.08 -6.40
C PRO A 72 40.17 9.47 -5.19
N LYS A 73 40.22 10.74 -4.75
CA LYS A 73 39.34 11.27 -3.70
C LYS A 73 37.90 11.50 -4.18
N MET A 74 37.68 11.73 -5.48
CA MET A 74 36.35 11.93 -6.07
C MET A 74 35.59 10.60 -6.20
N ALA A 75 36.29 9.53 -6.59
CA ALA A 75 35.74 8.19 -6.67
C ALA A 75 35.25 7.66 -5.30
N ASN A 76 36.02 7.92 -4.24
CA ASN A 76 35.64 7.54 -2.89
C ASN A 76 34.41 8.30 -2.38
N ASN A 77 34.18 9.56 -2.79
CA ASN A 77 32.95 10.28 -2.44
C ASN A 77 31.71 9.82 -3.21
N PHE A 78 31.88 9.25 -4.41
CA PHE A 78 30.79 8.64 -5.18
C PHE A 78 30.31 7.32 -4.55
N PHE A 79 31.23 6.48 -4.09
CA PHE A 79 30.90 5.20 -3.45
C PHE A 79 30.58 5.34 -1.94
N ASN A 80 31.05 6.38 -1.26
CA ASN A 80 30.78 6.63 0.16
C ASN A 80 29.51 7.45 0.43
N ARG A 81 28.61 7.64 -0.54
CA ARG A 81 27.23 8.01 -0.20
C ARG A 81 26.57 6.82 0.49
N SER A 82 26.79 6.77 1.80
CA SER A 82 26.07 5.94 2.76
C SER A 82 24.59 5.86 2.39
N PHE A 83 24.05 4.65 2.50
CA PHE A 83 22.66 4.20 2.34
C PHE A 83 21.65 4.91 3.28
N SER A 84 21.81 6.20 3.54
CA SER A 84 20.94 7.02 4.38
C SER A 84 20.00 7.93 3.58
N ASP A 85 20.11 7.99 2.25
CA ASP A 85 19.24 8.81 1.43
C ASP A 85 17.91 8.10 1.12
N ILE A 86 17.02 8.07 2.11
CA ILE A 86 15.59 7.71 2.01
C ILE A 86 14.82 8.60 0.99
N GLY A 87 15.48 9.59 0.36
CA GLY A 87 14.92 10.52 -0.63
C GLY A 87 15.26 10.25 -2.10
N LEU A 88 15.84 9.10 -2.46
CA LEU A 88 16.30 8.81 -3.83
C LEU A 88 15.19 8.59 -4.88
N PHE A 89 13.92 8.49 -4.48
CA PHE A 89 12.80 8.24 -5.39
C PHE A 89 11.68 9.26 -5.18
N PRO A 90 11.11 9.87 -6.23
CA PRO A 90 9.94 10.74 -6.07
C PRO A 90 8.80 9.91 -5.47
N ASP A 91 8.02 10.46 -4.54
CA ASP A 91 6.92 9.73 -3.86
C ASP A 91 5.91 9.06 -4.81
N SER A 92 5.90 9.47 -6.09
CA SER A 92 5.08 8.92 -7.17
C SER A 92 5.64 7.65 -7.84
N ALA A 93 6.89 7.25 -7.60
CA ALA A 93 7.48 6.07 -8.25
C ALA A 93 7.12 4.76 -7.52
N GLY A 94 6.71 3.74 -8.27
CA GLY A 94 6.37 2.41 -7.73
C GLY A 94 5.10 2.40 -6.89
N ILE A 95 4.92 1.35 -6.09
CA ILE A 95 3.73 1.22 -5.23
C ILE A 95 3.74 2.32 -4.16
N PRO A 96 2.68 3.13 -4.03
CA PRO A 96 2.62 4.17 -3.01
C PRO A 96 2.66 3.57 -1.60
N TRP A 97 3.45 4.17 -0.70
CA TRP A 97 3.57 3.68 0.68
C TRP A 97 2.21 3.64 1.40
N TYR A 98 1.32 4.59 1.10
CA TYR A 98 -0.02 4.65 1.70
C TYR A 98 -0.94 3.51 1.22
N PHE A 99 -0.73 2.99 0.01
CA PHE A 99 -1.44 1.81 -0.46
C PHE A 99 -1.05 0.59 0.37
N ILE A 100 0.24 0.38 0.59
CA ILE A 100 0.77 -0.72 1.41
C ILE A 100 0.24 -0.60 2.85
N ALA A 101 0.21 0.61 3.40
CA ALA A 101 -0.34 0.87 4.73
C ALA A 101 -1.83 0.51 4.83
N CYS A 102 -2.65 0.89 3.84
CA CYS A 102 -4.06 0.54 3.80
C CYS A 102 -4.30 -0.96 3.67
N VAL A 103 -3.50 -1.67 2.86
CA VAL A 103 -3.53 -3.15 2.79
C VAL A 103 -3.21 -3.74 4.16
N HIS A 104 -2.11 -3.32 4.79
CA HIS A 104 -1.71 -3.84 6.10
C HIS A 104 -2.76 -3.61 7.19
N TYR A 105 -3.38 -2.42 7.19
CA TYR A 105 -4.50 -2.12 8.08
C TYR A 105 -5.67 -3.10 7.90
N ARG A 106 -6.01 -3.46 6.67
CA ARG A 106 -7.13 -4.35 6.36
C ARG A 106 -6.83 -5.81 6.70
N GLU A 107 -5.62 -6.27 6.43
CA GLU A 107 -5.23 -7.68 6.62
C GLU A 107 -4.96 -8.03 8.09
N SER A 108 -4.38 -7.12 8.86
CA SER A 108 -3.93 -7.44 10.23
C SER A 108 -4.11 -6.29 11.23
N ASN A 109 -4.88 -5.26 10.90
CA ASN A 109 -5.03 -4.06 11.74
C ASN A 109 -3.69 -3.35 12.05
N SER A 110 -2.76 -3.41 11.08
CA SER A 110 -1.40 -2.90 11.16
C SER A 110 -0.51 -3.59 12.20
N ASP A 111 -0.73 -4.88 12.43
CA ASP A 111 0.08 -5.70 13.32
C ASP A 111 1.33 -6.22 12.59
N PHE A 112 2.46 -5.60 12.91
CA PHE A 112 3.77 -5.91 12.32
C PHE A 112 4.38 -7.25 12.76
N THR A 113 3.65 -8.05 13.55
CA THR A 113 4.01 -9.44 13.87
C THR A 113 3.36 -10.45 12.93
N LYS A 114 2.57 -9.98 11.94
CA LYS A 114 1.79 -10.80 11.02
C LYS A 114 2.16 -10.58 9.55
N HIS A 115 1.93 -11.62 8.75
CA HIS A 115 2.11 -11.60 7.30
C HIS A 115 1.11 -10.65 6.63
N LEU A 116 1.59 -9.87 5.65
CA LEU A 116 0.73 -9.06 4.79
C LEU A 116 -0.20 -9.91 3.90
N HIS A 117 0.09 -11.20 3.73
CA HIS A 117 -0.69 -12.10 2.89
C HIS A 117 -2.12 -12.29 3.38
N ASN A 118 -2.28 -12.60 4.67
CA ASN A 118 -3.52 -13.07 5.28
C ASN A 118 -3.54 -12.96 6.82
N GLY A 119 -2.56 -12.28 7.42
CA GLY A 119 -2.52 -12.07 8.87
C GLY A 119 -2.00 -13.24 9.71
N ASP A 120 -1.50 -14.33 9.13
CA ASP A 120 -0.82 -15.38 9.92
C ASP A 120 0.47 -14.83 10.59
N PRO A 121 0.92 -15.39 11.74
CA PRO A 121 2.12 -14.89 12.44
C PRO A 121 3.42 -15.05 11.64
N LEU A 122 4.30 -14.05 11.68
CA LEU A 122 5.63 -14.05 11.05
C LEU A 122 6.62 -15.07 11.63
N SER A 123 6.27 -15.71 12.76
CA SER A 123 7.07 -16.78 13.39
C SER A 123 6.96 -18.13 12.67
N GLY A 124 6.17 -18.21 11.59
CA GLY A 124 5.99 -19.40 10.78
C GLY A 124 5.71 -19.04 9.32
N PHE A 125 5.48 -20.05 8.48
CA PHE A 125 4.90 -19.81 7.16
C PHE A 125 3.39 -19.63 7.26
N THR A 126 2.79 -18.95 6.29
CA THR A 126 1.34 -18.88 6.15
C THR A 126 0.73 -20.28 6.05
N ARG A 127 -0.32 -20.52 6.84
CA ARG A 127 -1.16 -21.72 6.81
C ARG A 127 -2.44 -21.46 6.04
N GLN A 128 -3.01 -20.28 6.23
CA GLN A 128 -4.16 -19.80 5.46
C GLN A 128 -3.73 -19.51 4.02
N HIS A 129 -4.70 -19.46 3.11
CA HIS A 129 -4.42 -19.15 1.71
C HIS A 129 -3.91 -17.70 1.57
N PRO A 130 -2.85 -17.43 0.80
CA PRO A 130 -1.97 -18.40 0.14
C PRO A 130 -1.00 -19.07 1.13
N ALA A 131 -0.99 -20.40 1.17
CA ALA A 131 -0.17 -21.17 2.11
C ALA A 131 1.31 -21.22 1.71
N ASN A 132 2.18 -21.53 2.68
CA ASN A 132 3.62 -21.72 2.51
C ASN A 132 4.37 -20.49 1.98
N ARG A 133 3.99 -19.30 2.45
CA ARG A 133 4.63 -18.00 2.17
C ARG A 133 5.33 -17.44 3.40
N PRO A 134 6.36 -16.58 3.25
CA PRO A 134 6.98 -16.11 2.00
C PRO A 134 7.88 -17.16 1.31
N LYS A 135 8.19 -16.97 0.01
CA LYS A 135 9.17 -17.79 -0.73
C LYS A 135 10.52 -17.10 -0.78
N ILE A 136 11.29 -17.21 0.30
CA ILE A 136 12.62 -16.62 0.46
C ILE A 136 13.64 -17.66 0.95
N ASN A 137 14.94 -17.32 0.87
CA ASN A 137 16.05 -18.27 1.06
C ASN A 137 16.45 -18.50 2.53
N HIS A 138 15.50 -18.41 3.46
CA HIS A 138 15.68 -18.81 4.86
C HIS A 138 14.33 -19.18 5.50
N GLY A 139 14.39 -19.84 6.66
CA GLY A 139 13.22 -20.15 7.48
C GLY A 139 12.80 -18.99 8.40
N PRO A 140 11.66 -19.12 9.11
CA PRO A 140 11.19 -18.11 10.05
C PRO A 140 12.16 -17.92 11.25
N PRO A 141 12.06 -16.80 12.00
CA PRO A 141 11.07 -15.74 11.84
C PRO A 141 11.34 -14.84 10.64
N PHE A 142 10.26 -14.34 10.04
CA PHE A 142 10.30 -13.40 8.92
C PHE A 142 10.11 -11.97 9.40
N THR A 143 10.69 -11.01 8.68
CA THR A 143 10.31 -9.60 8.85
C THR A 143 8.99 -9.31 8.13
N PHE A 144 8.29 -8.27 8.58
CA PHE A 144 7.12 -7.77 7.86
C PHE A 144 7.49 -7.38 6.42
N GLU A 145 8.64 -6.74 6.24
CA GLU A 145 9.10 -6.24 4.95
C GLU A 145 9.32 -7.39 3.94
N GLU A 146 9.93 -8.49 4.36
CA GLU A 146 10.11 -9.69 3.53
C GLU A 146 8.75 -10.30 3.13
N SER A 147 7.85 -10.45 4.10
CA SER A 147 6.51 -10.95 3.83
C SER A 147 5.73 -10.03 2.90
N ALA A 148 5.85 -8.72 3.07
CA ALA A 148 5.12 -7.72 2.31
C ALA A 148 5.59 -7.69 0.86
N VAL A 149 6.91 -7.74 0.63
CA VAL A 149 7.49 -7.83 -0.72
C VAL A 149 7.00 -9.10 -1.43
N ASP A 150 7.04 -10.26 -0.78
CA ASP A 150 6.54 -11.51 -1.35
C ASP A 150 5.04 -11.44 -1.68
N ALA A 151 4.22 -10.87 -0.79
CA ALA A 151 2.78 -10.71 -1.00
C ALA A 151 2.43 -9.79 -2.18
N LEU A 152 3.13 -8.66 -2.30
CA LEU A 152 2.90 -7.69 -3.36
C LEU A 152 3.36 -8.23 -4.72
N LYS A 153 4.48 -8.96 -4.77
CA LYS A 153 4.97 -9.65 -5.97
C LYS A 153 4.04 -10.80 -6.39
N LEU A 154 3.55 -11.60 -5.44
CA LEU A 154 2.62 -12.69 -5.73
C LEU A 154 1.34 -12.19 -6.42
N ARG A 155 0.88 -11.00 -6.04
CA ARG A 155 -0.29 -10.34 -6.65
C ARG A 155 0.07 -9.52 -7.91
N GLY A 156 1.32 -9.53 -8.35
CA GLY A 156 1.81 -8.80 -9.53
C GLY A 156 1.74 -7.28 -9.42
N LEU A 157 1.64 -6.74 -8.20
CA LEU A 157 1.52 -5.30 -7.96
C LEU A 157 2.85 -4.56 -8.15
N ASP A 158 3.97 -5.28 -8.08
CA ASP A 158 5.31 -4.80 -8.40
C ASP A 158 5.48 -4.41 -9.87
N LYS A 159 4.62 -4.93 -10.76
CA LYS A 159 4.63 -4.65 -12.20
C LYS A 159 3.76 -3.44 -12.58
N GLU A 160 2.98 -2.91 -11.66
CA GLU A 160 2.12 -1.76 -11.91
C GLU A 160 2.93 -0.46 -11.87
N THR A 161 2.92 0.29 -12.97
CA THR A 161 3.73 1.50 -13.15
C THR A 161 2.95 2.79 -12.89
N VAL A 162 1.61 2.75 -12.91
CA VAL A 162 0.74 3.92 -12.75
C VAL A 162 -0.18 3.71 -11.56
N TRP A 163 -0.17 4.66 -10.63
CA TRP A 163 -0.96 4.62 -9.39
C TRP A 163 -1.86 5.86 -9.25
N SER A 164 -2.81 5.99 -10.17
CA SER A 164 -3.90 6.97 -10.06
C SER A 164 -4.90 6.57 -8.96
N LEU A 165 -5.74 7.51 -8.54
CA LEU A 165 -6.78 7.30 -7.53
C LEU A 165 -7.71 6.13 -7.90
N PRO A 166 -8.27 6.05 -9.14
CA PRO A 166 -8.98 4.86 -9.59
C PRO A 166 -8.20 3.57 -9.36
N LYS A 167 -6.93 3.55 -9.76
CA LYS A 167 -6.09 2.36 -9.65
C LYS A 167 -5.89 1.96 -8.19
N VAL A 168 -5.57 2.92 -7.32
CA VAL A 168 -5.40 2.70 -5.87
C VAL A 168 -6.68 2.08 -5.29
N LEU A 169 -7.85 2.67 -5.55
CA LEU A 169 -9.12 2.19 -5.01
C LEU A 169 -9.49 0.81 -5.56
N LEU A 170 -9.33 0.60 -6.87
CA LEU A 170 -9.55 -0.70 -7.51
C LEU A 170 -8.66 -1.78 -6.89
N ARG A 171 -7.36 -1.52 -6.73
CA ARG A 171 -6.42 -2.49 -6.17
C ARG A 171 -6.69 -2.77 -4.70
N LEU A 172 -7.12 -1.78 -3.91
CA LEU A 172 -7.52 -1.99 -2.50
C LEU A 172 -8.77 -2.87 -2.39
N GLU A 173 -9.75 -2.64 -3.26
CA GLU A 173 -10.96 -3.48 -3.31
C GLU A 173 -10.63 -4.91 -3.74
N GLN A 174 -9.79 -5.07 -4.78
CA GLN A 174 -9.32 -6.39 -5.23
C GLN A 174 -8.48 -7.12 -4.18
N TYR A 175 -7.69 -6.40 -3.38
CA TYR A 175 -6.87 -7.02 -2.34
C TYR A 175 -7.73 -7.69 -1.28
N ASN A 176 -8.76 -6.98 -0.80
CA ASN A 176 -9.73 -7.46 0.19
C ASN A 176 -10.69 -8.51 -0.39
N GLY A 177 -11.10 -8.33 -1.65
CA GLY A 177 -12.06 -9.18 -2.33
C GLY A 177 -13.22 -8.40 -2.92
N VAL A 178 -13.50 -8.64 -4.20
CA VAL A 178 -14.65 -8.07 -4.91
C VAL A 178 -15.84 -8.99 -4.74
N ALA A 179 -16.96 -8.46 -4.26
CA ALA A 179 -18.20 -9.24 -4.12
C ALA A 179 -19.29 -8.73 -5.07
N LYS A 180 -19.86 -9.64 -5.88
CA LYS A 180 -21.04 -9.36 -6.73
C LYS A 180 -22.24 -8.91 -5.91
N ALA A 181 -22.35 -9.36 -4.65
CA ALA A 181 -23.43 -8.99 -3.75
C ALA A 181 -23.56 -7.47 -3.56
N TYR A 182 -22.45 -6.73 -3.56
CA TYR A 182 -22.47 -5.27 -3.47
C TYR A 182 -23.12 -4.64 -4.71
N GLN A 183 -22.75 -5.09 -5.91
CA GLN A 183 -23.34 -4.62 -7.17
C GLN A 183 -24.82 -4.98 -7.26
N ASN A 184 -25.17 -6.23 -6.97
CA ASN A 184 -26.56 -6.72 -7.07
C ASN A 184 -27.53 -5.99 -6.13
N ASN A 185 -27.02 -5.38 -5.06
CA ASN A 185 -27.82 -4.67 -4.07
C ASN A 185 -27.57 -3.16 -4.07
N ASN A 186 -26.85 -2.63 -5.06
CA ASN A 186 -26.50 -1.22 -5.18
C ASN A 186 -25.85 -0.64 -3.90
N ILE A 187 -24.95 -1.41 -3.28
CA ILE A 187 -24.21 -1.03 -2.07
C ILE A 187 -22.76 -0.77 -2.46
N ASN A 188 -22.22 0.38 -2.04
CA ASN A 188 -20.79 0.62 -2.13
C ASN A 188 -20.03 -0.28 -1.14
N SER A 189 -18.91 -0.86 -1.56
CA SER A 189 -18.14 -1.79 -0.72
C SER A 189 -17.70 -1.13 0.60
N PRO A 190 -18.07 -1.70 1.77
CA PRO A 190 -17.62 -1.20 3.06
C PRO A 190 -16.11 -1.27 3.25
N TYR A 191 -15.41 -2.11 2.50
CA TYR A 191 -13.94 -2.20 2.53
C TYR A 191 -13.28 -0.89 2.08
N LEU A 192 -13.93 -0.15 1.18
CA LEU A 192 -13.48 1.18 0.76
C LEU A 192 -14.18 2.28 1.55
N TRP A 193 -15.50 2.18 1.74
CA TRP A 193 -16.35 3.32 2.10
C TRP A 193 -16.94 3.27 3.51
N GLY A 194 -16.61 2.25 4.32
CA GLY A 194 -17.07 2.17 5.71
C GLY A 194 -16.66 3.39 6.53
N GLY A 195 -17.63 4.06 7.18
CA GLY A 195 -17.39 5.26 7.97
C GLY A 195 -17.59 6.58 7.22
N SER A 196 -18.15 6.57 6.01
CA SER A 196 -18.56 7.77 5.26
C SER A 196 -20.06 7.76 4.92
N ASN A 197 -20.53 8.85 4.31
CA ASN A 197 -21.87 8.96 3.72
C ASN A 197 -22.16 7.94 2.61
N LEU A 198 -21.14 7.28 2.05
CA LEU A 198 -21.29 6.37 0.91
C LEU A 198 -21.63 4.94 1.32
N TYR A 199 -21.64 4.63 2.62
CA TYR A 199 -21.99 3.32 3.16
C TYR A 199 -22.86 3.44 4.40
N THR A 200 -23.93 2.65 4.46
CA THR A 200 -24.80 2.57 5.66
C THR A 200 -24.81 1.16 6.25
N LYS A 201 -25.18 0.15 5.43
CA LYS A 201 -25.24 -1.26 5.82
C LYS A 201 -25.11 -2.18 4.61
N GLY A 202 -24.97 -3.46 4.87
CA GLY A 202 -24.73 -4.51 3.89
C GLY A 202 -23.27 -4.97 3.93
N GLY A 203 -23.05 -6.28 3.96
CA GLY A 203 -21.69 -6.83 3.93
C GLY A 203 -21.61 -8.26 4.40
N PHE A 204 -20.39 -8.69 4.71
CA PHE A 204 -20.08 -10.06 5.06
C PHE A 204 -19.72 -10.14 6.55
N PRO A 205 -20.67 -10.47 7.45
CA PRO A 205 -20.34 -10.75 8.85
C PRO A 205 -19.41 -11.96 9.01
N ARG A 206 -19.41 -12.87 8.03
CA ARG A 206 -18.57 -14.05 7.93
C ARG A 206 -18.23 -14.29 6.47
N ASP A 207 -17.13 -14.99 6.21
CA ASP A 207 -16.70 -15.34 4.86
C ASP A 207 -17.84 -16.01 4.09
N HIS A 208 -18.04 -15.55 2.85
CA HIS A 208 -19.08 -16.03 1.92
C HIS A 208 -20.54 -15.85 2.37
N VAL A 209 -20.83 -15.26 3.53
CA VAL A 209 -22.19 -15.01 4.01
C VAL A 209 -22.53 -13.54 3.90
N PHE A 210 -23.29 -13.14 2.87
CA PHE A 210 -23.75 -11.76 2.73
C PHE A 210 -25.01 -11.50 3.57
N SER A 211 -25.08 -10.33 4.20
CA SER A 211 -26.25 -9.83 4.91
C SER A 211 -26.48 -8.35 4.57
N LEU A 212 -27.74 -8.00 4.27
CA LEU A 212 -28.15 -6.61 4.03
C LEU A 212 -28.20 -5.77 5.32
N ASP A 213 -28.33 -6.42 6.48
CA ASP A 213 -28.45 -5.74 7.77
C ASP A 213 -27.14 -5.65 8.54
N TYR A 214 -26.08 -6.30 8.05
CA TYR A 214 -24.77 -6.19 8.65
C TYR A 214 -24.19 -4.79 8.47
N VAL A 215 -23.76 -4.18 9.57
CA VAL A 215 -23.02 -2.91 9.56
C VAL A 215 -21.54 -3.20 9.79
N ASN A 216 -20.73 -2.92 8.78
CA ASN A 216 -19.28 -3.06 8.89
C ASN A 216 -18.71 -2.09 9.96
N LYS A 217 -17.96 -2.64 10.91
CA LYS A 217 -17.38 -1.87 12.01
C LYS A 217 -16.06 -1.19 11.64
N GLN A 218 -15.28 -1.81 10.76
CA GLN A 218 -13.95 -1.35 10.40
C GLN A 218 -14.02 -0.17 9.43
N ILE A 219 -13.12 0.80 9.57
CA ILE A 219 -13.06 1.94 8.64
C ILE A 219 -12.63 1.46 7.25
N GLY A 220 -13.27 1.99 6.21
CA GLY A 220 -12.90 1.72 4.83
C GLY A 220 -11.59 2.41 4.42
N THR A 221 -10.81 1.77 3.56
CA THR A 221 -9.50 2.32 3.17
C THR A 221 -9.61 3.61 2.36
N ALA A 222 -10.65 3.79 1.56
CA ALA A 222 -10.87 5.05 0.83
C ALA A 222 -11.16 6.20 1.80
N VAL A 223 -11.87 5.93 2.91
CA VAL A 223 -12.10 6.91 3.98
C VAL A 223 -10.79 7.32 4.66
N ILE A 224 -9.89 6.37 4.91
CA ILE A 224 -8.55 6.64 5.45
C ILE A 224 -7.71 7.48 4.47
N LEU A 225 -7.70 7.11 3.18
CA LEU A 225 -7.02 7.90 2.14
C LEU A 225 -7.59 9.32 2.04
N LYS A 226 -8.92 9.48 2.07
CA LYS A 226 -9.59 10.78 2.04
C LYS A 226 -9.18 11.65 3.24
N ALA A 227 -9.11 11.06 4.43
CA ALA A 227 -8.65 11.77 5.62
C ALA A 227 -7.19 12.21 5.51
N MET A 228 -6.30 11.34 5.03
CA MET A 228 -4.88 11.70 4.83
C MET A 228 -4.72 12.77 3.75
N GLU A 229 -5.51 12.72 2.67
CA GLU A 229 -5.51 13.75 1.63
C GLU A 229 -6.05 15.09 2.14
N ASN A 230 -7.17 15.10 2.86
CA ASN A 230 -7.73 16.32 3.47
C ASN A 230 -6.75 16.98 4.44
N ARG A 231 -5.88 16.18 5.08
CA ARG A 231 -4.80 16.64 5.96
C ARG A 231 -3.53 17.08 5.21
N GLY A 232 -3.49 16.97 3.88
CA GLY A 232 -2.32 17.28 3.06
C GLY A 232 -1.14 16.32 3.23
N ILE A 233 -1.36 15.14 3.82
CA ILE A 233 -0.29 14.15 4.08
C ILE A 233 0.08 13.40 2.80
N ILE A 234 -0.91 13.17 1.94
CA ILE A 234 -0.73 12.49 0.65
C ILE A 234 -1.39 13.31 -0.44
N ASN A 235 -0.90 13.12 -1.66
CA ASN A 235 -1.54 13.55 -2.88
C ASN A 235 -1.67 12.33 -3.79
N ILE A 236 -2.87 12.08 -4.32
CA ILE A 236 -3.14 10.95 -5.21
C ILE A 236 -3.44 11.50 -6.61
N PRO A 237 -2.71 11.15 -7.67
CA PRO A 237 -3.06 11.60 -9.01
C PRO A 237 -4.45 11.12 -9.41
N ARG A 238 -5.26 11.92 -10.09
CA ARG A 238 -6.58 11.44 -10.60
C ARG A 238 -6.46 10.74 -11.94
N GLN A 239 -5.35 10.99 -12.64
CA GLN A 239 -4.95 10.42 -13.93
C GLN A 239 -3.48 10.05 -13.86
#